data_AF-A0A661SHQ7-F1
#
_entry.id   AF-A0A661SHQ7-F1
#
_cell.length_a   1.000
_cell.length_b   1.000
_cell.length_c   1.000
_cell.angle_alpha   90.00
_cell.angle_beta   90.00
_cell.angle_gamma   90.00
#
_symmetry.space_group_name_H-M   'P 1'
#
loop_
_entity.id
_entity.type
_entity.pdbx_description
1 polymer ?
#
loop_
_entity_poly.entity_id
_entity_poly.type
_entity_poly.pdbx_seq_one_letter_code
_entity_poly.pdbx_strand_id
1 'polypeptide(L)'
;MAKEVKNFLINRLHDRQLKQYASKYLSGRLIDIGCGTKPYKDLLAPYITGHIGIDHEETLHDKSNIDRFGTAYDLPAEDEEFDSAICTAVLEHLEEPELALKECHRILKRGG
;
A
#
# COMPACT_ATOMS: atom_id res chain seq x y z
N MET A 1 10.58 13.93 1.13
CA MET A 1 10.29 12.94 0.07
C MET A 1 10.64 11.56 0.61
N ALA A 2 9.77 10.56 0.49
CA ALA A 2 10.01 9.23 1.05
C ALA A 2 11.22 8.49 0.44
N LYS A 3 11.73 8.93 -0.71
CA LYS A 3 12.94 8.40 -1.35
C LYS A 3 14.04 9.46 -1.39
N GLU A 4 15.11 9.22 -0.66
CA GLU A 4 16.29 10.08 -0.65
C GLU A 4 17.40 9.57 -1.58
N VAL A 5 18.12 10.50 -2.22
CA VAL A 5 19.23 10.18 -3.15
C VAL A 5 20.35 9.39 -2.46
N LYS A 6 20.61 9.65 -1.17
CA LYS A 6 21.64 8.94 -0.40
C LYS A 6 21.39 7.43 -0.30
N ASN A 7 20.14 6.99 -0.47
CA ASN A 7 19.73 5.58 -0.45
C ASN A 7 19.51 5.01 -1.86
N PHE A 8 20.14 5.58 -2.90
CA PHE A 8 19.90 5.25 -4.31
C PHE A 8 19.93 3.74 -4.61
N LEU A 9 20.95 3.00 -4.13
CA LEU A 9 21.06 1.57 -4.40
C LEU A 9 19.89 0.77 -3.79
N ILE A 10 19.54 1.08 -2.55
CA ILE A 10 18.43 0.42 -1.83
C ILE A 10 17.12 0.70 -2.54
N ASN A 11 16.84 1.98 -2.85
CA ASN A 11 15.63 2.39 -3.56
C ASN A 11 15.52 1.73 -4.93
N ARG A 12 16.63 1.65 -5.68
CA ARG A 12 16.67 1.00 -7.00
C ARG A 12 16.39 -0.50 -6.92
N LEU A 13 16.95 -1.18 -5.93
CA LEU A 13 16.69 -2.61 -5.72
C LEU A 13 15.25 -2.84 -5.27
N HIS A 14 14.75 -2.04 -4.35
CA HIS A 14 13.36 -2.12 -3.92
C HIS A 14 12.40 -1.91 -5.10
N ASP A 15 12.58 -0.84 -5.88
CA ASP A 15 11.72 -0.49 -7.01
C ASP A 15 11.74 -1.55 -8.11
N ARG A 16 12.90 -2.15 -8.38
CA ARG A 16 13.01 -3.24 -9.34
C ARG A 16 12.19 -4.46 -8.90
N GLN A 17 12.28 -4.82 -7.62
CA GLN A 17 11.56 -5.97 -7.09
C GLN A 17 10.07 -5.68 -7.02
N LEU A 18 9.67 -4.51 -6.49
CA LEU A 18 8.27 -4.09 -6.46
C LEU A 18 7.65 -4.10 -7.86
N LYS A 19 8.35 -3.56 -8.86
CA LYS A 19 7.89 -3.59 -10.25
C LYS A 19 7.73 -5.02 -10.79
N GLN A 20 8.64 -5.92 -10.47
CA GLN A 20 8.55 -7.33 -10.88
C GLN A 20 7.29 -7.99 -10.30
N TYR A 21 7.06 -7.87 -9.00
CA TYR A 21 5.87 -8.43 -8.35
C TYR A 21 4.59 -7.74 -8.83
N ALA A 22 4.62 -6.41 -8.98
CA ALA A 22 3.50 -5.64 -9.51
C ALA A 22 3.04 -6.15 -10.87
N SER A 23 3.98 -6.38 -11.79
CA SER A 23 3.67 -6.88 -13.14
C SER A 23 3.07 -8.29 -13.18
N LYS A 24 3.21 -9.05 -12.09
CA LYS A 24 2.77 -10.45 -12.02
C LYS A 24 1.48 -10.62 -11.22
N TYR A 25 1.28 -9.80 -10.20
CA TYR A 25 0.25 -10.02 -9.19
C TYR A 25 -0.76 -8.88 -9.05
N LEU A 26 -0.38 -7.64 -9.37
CA LEU A 26 -1.30 -6.51 -9.22
C LEU A 26 -2.23 -6.41 -10.42
N SER A 27 -3.50 -6.13 -10.14
CA SER A 27 -4.52 -5.86 -11.14
C SER A 27 -5.65 -5.03 -10.52
N GLY A 28 -6.51 -4.44 -11.36
CA GLY A 28 -7.73 -3.78 -10.89
C GLY A 28 -7.50 -2.65 -9.90
N ARG A 29 -8.44 -2.47 -8.96
CA ARG A 29 -8.37 -1.43 -7.93
C ARG A 29 -7.41 -1.87 -6.82
N LEU A 30 -6.36 -1.07 -6.62
CA LEU A 30 -5.36 -1.26 -5.57
C LEU A 30 -5.69 -0.42 -4.33
N ILE A 31 -5.51 -1.02 -3.16
CA ILE A 31 -5.36 -0.33 -1.88
C ILE A 31 -3.90 -0.37 -1.39
N ASP A 32 -3.40 0.77 -0.94
CA ASP A 32 -2.04 0.97 -0.42
C ASP A 32 -2.14 1.29 1.07
N ILE A 33 -1.86 0.28 1.90
CA ILE A 33 -2.00 0.31 3.36
C ILE A 33 -0.72 0.95 3.93
N GLY A 34 -0.87 2.05 4.68
CA GLY A 34 0.26 2.86 5.13
C GLY A 34 0.94 3.61 3.99
N CYS A 35 0.14 4.22 3.11
CA CYS A 35 0.63 4.79 1.86
C CYS A 35 1.59 6.00 2.05
N GLY A 36 1.54 6.66 3.21
CA GLY A 36 2.28 7.88 3.50
C GLY A 36 2.09 8.94 2.41
N THR A 37 3.17 9.23 1.67
CA THR A 37 3.16 10.21 0.56
C THR A 37 2.89 9.59 -0.83
N LYS A 38 2.45 8.33 -0.89
CA LYS A 38 2.28 7.52 -2.11
C LYS A 38 3.50 7.50 -3.04
N PRO A 39 4.71 7.15 -2.55
CA PRO A 39 5.94 7.22 -3.35
C PRO A 39 6.00 6.23 -4.52
N TYR A 40 5.08 5.27 -4.60
CA TYR A 40 5.04 4.23 -5.64
C TYR A 40 3.92 4.44 -6.66
N LYS A 41 3.13 5.53 -6.56
CA LYS A 41 1.99 5.80 -7.44
C LYS A 41 2.32 5.65 -8.93
N ASP A 42 3.33 6.35 -9.41
CA ASP A 42 3.72 6.31 -10.82
C ASP A 42 4.32 4.96 -11.24
N LEU A 43 5.01 4.28 -10.32
CA LEU A 43 5.62 2.97 -10.58
C LEU A 43 4.55 1.89 -10.75
N LEU A 44 3.45 1.98 -10.01
CA LEU A 44 2.37 1.00 -9.98
C LEU A 44 1.26 1.28 -11.00
N ALA A 45 1.11 2.54 -11.44
CA ALA A 45 0.07 2.97 -12.38
C ALA A 45 -0.11 2.07 -13.63
N PRO A 46 0.95 1.49 -14.25
CA PRO A 46 0.77 0.61 -15.41
C PRO A 46 0.07 -0.73 -15.13
N TYR A 47 -0.07 -1.13 -13.86
CA TYR A 47 -0.55 -2.46 -13.45
C TYR A 47 -1.94 -2.45 -12.80
N ILE A 48 -2.50 -1.27 -12.55
CA ILE A 48 -3.72 -1.08 -11.75
C ILE A 48 -4.69 -0.12 -12.45
N THR A 49 -5.98 -0.20 -12.13
CA THR A 49 -7.02 0.71 -12.65
C THR A 49 -7.35 1.84 -11.68
N GLY A 50 -6.92 1.74 -10.42
CA GLY A 50 -7.05 2.80 -9.42
C GLY A 50 -6.12 2.55 -8.23
N HIS A 51 -5.66 3.63 -7.59
CA HIS A 51 -4.74 3.60 -6.44
C HIS A 51 -5.35 4.37 -5.27
N ILE A 52 -5.95 3.62 -4.34
CA ILE A 52 -6.49 4.17 -3.09
C ILE A 52 -5.41 4.05 -2.01
N GLY A 53 -5.01 5.17 -1.41
CA GLY A 53 -4.05 5.20 -0.30
C GLY A 53 -4.74 5.41 1.04
N ILE A 54 -4.33 4.60 2.01
CA ILE A 54 -4.79 4.68 3.40
C ILE A 54 -3.61 4.95 4.31
N ASP A 55 -3.80 5.83 5.28
CA ASP A 55 -2.89 6.02 6.41
C ASP A 55 -3.69 6.49 7.64
N HIS A 56 -3.12 6.39 8.83
CA HIS A 56 -3.79 6.78 10.06
C HIS A 56 -3.82 8.31 10.23
N GLU A 57 -4.83 8.84 10.91
CA GLU A 57 -5.00 10.31 11.04
C GLU A 57 -3.82 11.00 11.72
N GLU A 58 -3.10 10.30 12.60
CA GLU A 58 -1.96 10.83 13.34
C GLU A 58 -0.63 10.71 12.60
N THR A 59 -0.64 10.29 11.33
CA THR A 59 0.57 10.15 10.53
C THR A 59 1.35 11.46 10.46
N LEU A 60 2.69 11.35 10.55
CA LEU A 60 3.61 12.47 10.41
C LEU A 60 3.85 12.84 8.93
N HIS A 61 3.33 12.04 7.99
CA HIS A 61 3.45 12.28 6.57
C HIS A 61 2.55 13.42 6.09
N ASP A 62 2.89 13.97 4.92
CA ASP A 62 1.99 14.88 4.22
C ASP A 62 0.72 14.13 3.80
N LYS A 63 -0.43 14.64 4.26
CA LYS A 63 -1.75 14.02 4.08
C LYS A 63 -2.39 14.33 2.73
N SER A 64 -1.77 15.19 1.91
CA SER A 64 -2.32 15.65 0.63
C SER A 64 -2.65 14.53 -0.36
N ASN A 65 -2.02 13.37 -0.21
CA ASN A 65 -2.18 12.20 -1.08
C ASN A 65 -2.97 11.05 -0.44
N ILE A 66 -3.48 11.19 0.79
CA ILE A 66 -4.27 10.14 1.45
C ILE A 66 -5.72 10.24 0.97
N ASP A 67 -6.31 9.14 0.50
CA ASP A 67 -7.72 9.14 0.05
C ASP A 67 -8.70 8.76 1.16
N ARG A 68 -8.28 7.89 2.09
CA ARG A 68 -9.08 7.46 3.23
C ARG A 68 -8.21 7.40 4.48
N PHE A 69 -8.76 7.78 5.63
CA PHE A 69 -8.08 7.64 6.92
C PHE A 69 -8.53 6.38 7.64
N GLY A 70 -7.58 5.59 8.12
CA GLY A 70 -7.82 4.31 8.80
C GLY A 70 -6.53 3.67 9.28
N THR A 71 -6.64 2.62 10.08
CA THR A 71 -5.46 1.87 10.56
C THR A 71 -5.31 0.57 9.78
N ALA A 72 -4.16 -0.09 9.89
CA ALA A 72 -3.99 -1.42 9.30
C ALA A 72 -4.89 -2.49 9.96
N TYR A 73 -5.44 -2.21 11.14
CA TYR A 73 -6.35 -3.10 11.88
C TYR A 73 -7.84 -2.86 11.57
N ASP A 74 -8.17 -1.70 11.00
CA ASP A 74 -9.54 -1.28 10.66
C ASP A 74 -9.47 -0.40 9.41
N LEU A 75 -9.59 -1.04 8.25
CA LEU A 75 -9.52 -0.40 6.95
C LEU A 75 -10.92 0.12 6.59
N PRO A 76 -11.09 1.41 6.25
CA PRO A 76 -12.37 2.00 5.85
C PRO A 76 -12.76 1.55 4.44
N ALA A 77 -13.10 0.28 4.31
CA ALA A 77 -13.40 -0.43 3.08
C ALA A 77 -14.35 -1.59 3.37
N GLU A 78 -15.22 -1.85 2.40
CA GLU A 78 -16.15 -2.99 2.47
C GLU A 78 -15.39 -4.31 2.24
N ASP A 79 -16.02 -5.42 2.65
CA ASP A 79 -15.54 -6.76 2.31
C ASP A 79 -15.43 -6.92 0.78
N GLU A 80 -14.36 -7.56 0.31
CA GLU A 80 -14.14 -7.83 -1.11
C GLU A 80 -14.21 -6.58 -2.03
N GLU A 81 -13.81 -5.39 -1.55
CA GLU A 81 -13.83 -4.15 -2.34
C GLU A 81 -12.69 -4.07 -3.39
N PHE A 82 -11.50 -4.58 -3.06
CA PHE A 82 -10.26 -4.37 -3.83
C PHE A 82 -9.78 -5.62 -4.56
N ASP A 83 -9.14 -5.41 -5.71
CA ASP A 83 -8.57 -6.48 -6.55
C ASP A 83 -7.11 -6.77 -6.17
N SER A 84 -6.45 -5.86 -5.47
CA SER A 84 -5.08 -6.02 -4.98
C SER A 84 -4.81 -5.11 -3.78
N ALA A 85 -3.83 -5.50 -2.97
CA ALA A 85 -3.31 -4.68 -1.88
C ALA A 85 -1.78 -4.63 -1.90
N ILE A 86 -1.23 -3.49 -1.48
CA ILE A 86 0.18 -3.39 -1.08
C ILE A 86 0.25 -2.85 0.35
N CYS A 87 1.30 -3.28 1.06
CA CYS A 87 1.58 -2.89 2.43
C CYS A 87 3.11 -2.85 2.57
N THR A 88 3.70 -1.67 2.39
CA THR A 88 5.17 -1.50 2.36
C THR A 88 5.64 -0.78 3.60
N ALA A 89 6.55 -1.39 4.37
CA ALA A 89 7.14 -0.81 5.58
C ALA A 89 6.10 -0.40 6.65
N VAL A 90 5.13 -1.28 6.92
CA VAL A 90 4.06 -1.08 7.91
C VAL A 90 4.07 -2.20 8.93
N LEU A 91 4.12 -3.46 8.49
CA LEU A 91 3.94 -4.63 9.36
C LEU A 91 4.96 -4.69 10.51
N GLU A 92 6.18 -4.18 10.32
CA GLU A 92 7.21 -4.13 11.35
C GLU A 92 6.91 -3.17 12.50
N HIS A 93 5.92 -2.29 12.33
CA HIS A 93 5.48 -1.32 13.32
C HIS A 93 4.24 -1.79 14.08
N LEU A 94 3.61 -2.88 13.65
CA LEU A 94 2.37 -3.40 14.23
C LEU A 94 2.66 -4.38 15.36
N GLU A 95 1.94 -4.22 16.46
CA GLU A 95 1.93 -5.15 17.60
C GLU A 95 1.31 -6.50 17.22
N GLU A 96 0.29 -6.47 16.35
CA GLU A 96 -0.50 -7.64 15.96
C GLU A 96 -0.59 -7.79 14.42
N PRO A 97 0.54 -8.01 13.72
CA PRO A 97 0.58 -8.01 12.25
C PRO A 97 -0.35 -9.06 11.62
N GLU A 98 -0.66 -10.15 12.32
CA GLU A 98 -1.63 -11.15 11.88
C GLU A 98 -3.06 -10.59 11.78
N LEU A 99 -3.46 -9.69 12.68
CA LEU A 99 -4.78 -9.05 12.59
C LEU A 99 -4.85 -8.10 11.40
N ALA A 100 -3.79 -7.35 11.15
CA ALA A 100 -3.70 -6.49 9.97
C ALA A 100 -3.72 -7.28 8.66
N LEU A 101 -3.09 -8.46 8.61
CA LEU A 101 -3.18 -9.35 7.46
C LEU A 101 -4.59 -9.94 7.28
N LYS A 102 -5.31 -10.26 8.36
CA LYS A 102 -6.72 -10.67 8.29
C LYS A 102 -7.60 -9.55 7.75
N GLU A 103 -7.37 -8.33 8.20
CA GLU A 103 -8.11 -7.15 7.75
C GLU A 103 -7.82 -6.83 6.28
N CYS A 104 -6.54 -6.90 5.87
CA CYS A 104 -6.15 -6.83 4.47
C CYS A 104 -6.83 -7.93 3.65
N HIS A 105 -6.95 -9.16 4.17
CA HIS A 105 -7.64 -10.24 3.46
C HIS A 105 -9.14 -9.99 3.32
N ARG A 106 -9.80 -9.45 4.36
CA ARG A 106 -11.25 -9.15 4.36
C ARG A 106 -11.65 -8.25 3.19
N ILE A 107 -10.85 -7.23 2.92
CA ILE A 107 -11.14 -6.23 1.87
C ILE A 107 -10.77 -6.67 0.46
N LEU A 108 -10.04 -7.79 0.32
CA LEU A 108 -9.63 -8.33 -0.97
C LEU A 108 -10.71 -9.24 -1.53
N LYS A 109 -11.00 -9.09 -2.82
CA LYS A 109 -11.85 -10.03 -3.57
C LYS A 109 -11.22 -11.41 -3.59
N ARG A 110 -12.04 -12.43 -3.83
CA ARG A 110 -11.54 -13.79 -4.10
C ARG A 110 -10.53 -13.80 -5.25
N GLY A 111 -9.30 -14.20 -4.93
CA GLY A 111 -8.19 -14.27 -5.88
C GLY A 111 -7.35 -12.99 -6.00
N GLY A 112 -7.68 -11.96 -5.22
CA GLY A 112 -6.81 -10.80 -4.97
C GLY A 112 -5.74 -11.05 -3.91
#